data_AF-A0A7S0QKM4-F1
#
_entry.id   AF-A0A7S0QKM4-F1
#
_cell.length_a   1.000
_cell.length_b   1.000
_cell.length_c   1.000
_cell.angle_alpha   90.00
_cell.angle_beta   90.00
_cell.angle_gamma   90.00
#
_symmetry.space_group_name_H-M   'P 1'
#
loop_
_entity.id
_entity.type
_entity.pdbx_description
1 polymer ?
#
loop_
_entity_poly.entity_id
_entity_poly.type
_entity_poly.pdbx_seq_one_letter_code
_entity_poly.pdbx_strand_id
1 'polypeptide(L)'
;ISLVRWRFILLASGMGFLLFSGCTMIALGPAIAVFLLVVSPNANLVILSTLSGFIWICSISMAAILWLMIPPLQGFLAISLIEGVVSQEIGRYAYYQLCAAAERRVAALSSQKLFSPNNFDSILASGLGFGVASALVRVGSTLERAVGPGTSYAAACPAMSVYLNAALHACLTVAFNVFLMVVAVDAYRSRAKWRGAAAVA
;
A
#
# COMPACT_ATOMS: atom_id res chain seq x y z
N ILE A 1 20.17 20.19 26.56
CA ILE A 1 18.97 19.31 26.64
C ILE A 1 17.67 20.11 26.75
N SER A 2 17.60 21.18 27.55
CA SER A 2 16.40 22.03 27.67
C SER A 2 15.98 22.73 26.36
N LEU A 3 16.91 23.33 25.60
CA LEU A 3 16.62 24.05 24.35
C LEU A 3 16.08 23.15 23.22
N VAL A 4 16.54 21.90 23.13
CA VAL A 4 16.01 20.91 22.17
C VAL A 4 14.60 20.51 22.57
N ARG A 5 14.34 20.33 23.88
CA ARG A 5 13.01 20.04 24.42
C ARG A 5 12.03 21.19 24.15
N TRP A 6 12.46 22.44 24.29
CA TRP A 6 11.64 23.62 23.96
C TRP A 6 11.41 23.78 22.45
N ARG A 7 12.39 23.48 21.58
CA ARG A 7 12.16 23.44 20.13
C ARG A 7 11.20 22.32 19.72
N PHE A 8 11.28 21.15 20.35
CA PHE A 8 10.34 20.04 20.10
C PHE A 8 8.93 20.37 20.61
N ILE A 9 8.81 20.99 21.78
CA ILE A 9 7.53 21.46 22.33
C ILE A 9 6.94 22.56 21.45
N LEU A 10 7.75 23.54 20.99
CA LEU A 10 7.29 24.60 20.08
C LEU A 10 6.94 24.08 18.68
N LEU A 11 7.67 23.09 18.15
CA LEU A 11 7.32 22.37 16.92
C LEU A 11 6.03 21.57 17.09
N ALA A 12 5.83 20.89 18.22
CA ALA A 12 4.60 20.17 18.55
C ALA A 12 3.40 21.10 18.84
N SER A 13 3.65 22.37 19.16
CA SER A 13 2.63 23.39 19.45
C SER A 13 2.26 24.25 18.23
N GLY A 14 2.91 24.03 17.08
CA GLY A 14 2.63 24.79 15.85
C GLY A 14 1.39 24.28 15.15
N MET A 15 0.59 25.19 14.56
CA MET A 15 -0.59 24.85 13.75
C MET A 15 -0.29 23.82 12.63
N GLY A 16 0.94 23.80 12.09
CA GLY A 16 1.39 22.82 11.11
C GLY A 16 1.52 21.38 11.65
N PHE A 17 1.91 21.21 12.92
CA PHE A 17 1.99 19.87 13.53
C PHE A 17 0.60 19.27 13.78
N LEU A 18 -0.38 20.10 14.17
CA LEU A 18 -1.78 19.68 14.28
C LEU A 18 -2.34 19.25 12.91
N LEU A 19 -2.05 20.02 11.85
CA LEU A 19 -2.44 19.65 10.49
C LEU A 19 -1.78 18.35 10.03
N PHE A 20 -0.47 18.21 10.23
CA PHE A 20 0.29 17.00 9.89
C PHE A 20 -0.28 15.76 10.60
N SER A 21 -0.47 15.83 11.91
CA SER A 21 -0.99 14.72 12.72
C SER A 21 -2.42 14.36 12.34
N GLY A 22 -3.30 15.35 12.17
CA GLY A 22 -4.68 15.13 11.69
C GLY A 22 -4.71 14.48 10.31
N CYS A 23 -3.95 14.99 9.34
CA CYS A 23 -3.85 14.41 8.00
C CYS A 23 -3.25 12.99 8.03
N THR A 24 -2.26 12.73 8.90
CA THR A 24 -1.67 11.39 9.06
C THR A 24 -2.69 10.40 9.60
N MET A 25 -3.48 10.80 10.61
CA MET A 25 -4.54 9.96 11.17
C MET A 25 -5.68 9.73 10.17
N ILE A 26 -6.01 10.70 9.32
CA ILE A 26 -6.99 10.48 8.24
C ILE A 26 -6.43 9.49 7.20
N ALA A 27 -5.18 9.68 6.79
CA ALA A 27 -4.56 8.86 5.76
C ALA A 27 -4.38 7.39 6.18
N LEU A 28 -3.91 7.15 7.41
CA LEU A 28 -3.49 5.83 7.87
C LEU A 28 -4.32 5.29 9.04
N GLY A 29 -5.20 6.08 9.66
CA GLY A 29 -5.97 5.67 10.83
C GLY A 29 -6.75 4.37 10.63
N PRO A 30 -7.56 4.23 9.56
CA PRO A 30 -8.24 2.98 9.26
C PRO A 30 -7.27 1.81 9.04
N ALA A 31 -6.14 2.06 8.37
CA ALA A 31 -5.14 1.05 8.11
C ALA A 31 -4.46 0.56 9.40
N ILE A 32 -4.11 1.48 10.30
CA ILE A 32 -3.54 1.20 11.61
C ILE A 32 -4.54 0.42 12.47
N ALA A 33 -5.83 0.80 12.45
CA ALA A 33 -6.86 0.08 13.19
C ALA A 33 -6.98 -1.37 12.72
N VAL A 34 -7.05 -1.61 11.40
CA VAL A 34 -7.09 -2.98 10.85
C VAL A 34 -5.80 -3.74 11.16
N PHE A 35 -4.64 -3.08 11.06
CA PHE A 35 -3.36 -3.70 11.38
C PHE A 35 -3.32 -4.18 12.84
N LEU A 36 -3.67 -3.31 13.79
CA LEU A 36 -3.63 -3.63 15.21
C LEU A 36 -4.68 -4.69 15.58
N LEU A 37 -5.92 -4.58 15.07
CA LEU A 37 -7.01 -5.46 15.47
C LEU A 37 -6.98 -6.84 14.77
N VAL A 38 -6.53 -6.92 13.51
CA VAL A 38 -6.63 -8.15 12.72
C VAL A 38 -5.27 -8.76 12.40
N VAL A 39 -4.29 -7.94 12.02
CA VAL A 39 -2.99 -8.43 11.53
C VAL A 39 -2.02 -8.73 12.67
N SER A 40 -1.91 -7.84 13.66
CA SER A 40 -0.95 -7.93 14.77
C SER A 40 -1.08 -9.17 15.67
N PRO A 41 -2.28 -9.73 15.92
CA PRO A 41 -2.42 -10.93 16.75
C PRO A 41 -1.74 -12.17 16.15
N ASN A 42 -1.51 -12.19 14.82
CA ASN A 42 -0.97 -13.35 14.12
C ASN A 42 0.32 -12.97 13.38
N ALA A 43 1.47 -13.46 13.86
CA ALA A 43 2.78 -13.18 13.26
C ALA A 43 2.85 -13.53 11.76
N ASN A 44 2.15 -14.58 11.33
CA ASN A 44 2.06 -14.98 9.92
C ASN A 44 1.43 -13.87 9.05
N LEU A 45 0.39 -13.20 9.55
CA LEU A 45 -0.27 -12.10 8.83
C LEU A 45 0.64 -10.87 8.75
N VAL A 46 1.41 -10.58 9.79
CA VAL A 46 2.41 -9.49 9.81
C VAL A 46 3.48 -9.71 8.73
N ILE A 47 3.98 -10.95 8.59
CA ILE A 47 4.96 -11.30 7.58
C ILE A 47 4.37 -11.15 6.17
N LEU A 48 3.15 -11.66 5.94
CA LEU A 48 2.47 -11.54 4.64
C LEU A 48 2.19 -10.08 4.26
N SER A 49 1.75 -9.26 5.22
CA SER A 49 1.55 -7.82 5.05
C SER A 49 2.87 -7.13 4.68
N THR A 50 3.93 -7.36 5.44
CA THR A 50 5.25 -6.75 5.17
C THR A 50 5.78 -7.16 3.79
N LEU A 51 5.68 -8.44 3.43
CA LEU A 51 6.11 -8.94 2.13
C LEU A 51 5.31 -8.30 0.97
N SER A 52 3.99 -8.16 1.11
CA SER A 52 3.16 -7.52 0.08
C SER A 52 3.52 -6.04 -0.13
N GLY A 53 3.82 -5.32 0.96
CA GLY A 53 4.31 -3.94 0.89
C GLY A 53 5.65 -3.83 0.18
N PHE A 54 6.58 -4.75 0.47
CA PHE A 54 7.86 -4.82 -0.23
C PHE A 54 7.69 -5.09 -1.74
N ILE A 55 6.82 -6.04 -2.11
CA ILE A 55 6.55 -6.32 -3.54
C ILE A 55 5.94 -5.10 -4.24
N TRP A 56 5.07 -4.34 -3.57
CA TRP A 56 4.58 -3.08 -4.12
C TRP A 56 5.71 -2.08 -4.37
N ILE A 57 6.66 -1.94 -3.43
CA ILE A 57 7.84 -1.07 -3.61
C ILE A 57 8.67 -1.53 -4.80
N CYS A 58 8.97 -2.83 -4.92
CA CYS A 58 9.70 -3.36 -6.08
C CYS A 58 8.98 -3.08 -7.39
N SER A 59 7.65 -3.20 -7.39
CA SER A 59 6.81 -2.93 -8.55
C SER A 59 6.85 -1.46 -8.99
N ILE A 60 6.72 -0.51 -8.05
CA ILE A 60 6.82 0.91 -8.40
C ILE A 60 8.27 1.31 -8.76
N SER A 61 9.29 0.66 -8.20
CA SER A 61 10.68 0.86 -8.63
C SER A 61 10.92 0.39 -10.06
N MET A 62 10.33 -0.75 -10.46
CA MET A 62 10.37 -1.21 -11.85
C MET A 62 9.71 -0.18 -12.77
N ALA A 63 8.55 0.36 -12.36
CA ALA A 63 7.86 1.39 -13.13
C ALA A 63 8.72 2.66 -13.29
N ALA A 64 9.39 3.09 -12.22
CA ALA A 64 10.31 4.21 -12.26
C ALA A 64 11.49 3.97 -13.23
N ILE A 65 12.06 2.76 -13.26
CA ILE A 65 13.12 2.41 -14.21
C ILE A 65 12.62 2.45 -15.65
N LEU A 66 11.42 1.90 -15.93
CA LEU A 66 10.81 1.94 -17.25
C LEU A 66 10.52 3.37 -17.71
N TRP A 67 10.03 4.21 -16.80
CA TRP A 67 9.80 5.63 -17.05
C TRP A 67 11.10 6.39 -17.41
N LEU A 68 12.24 6.03 -16.81
CA LEU A 68 13.54 6.61 -17.14
C LEU A 68 14.09 6.12 -18.50
N MET A 69 13.85 4.86 -18.85
CA MET A 69 14.39 4.23 -20.06
C MET A 69 13.63 4.59 -21.34
N ILE A 70 12.35 4.95 -21.24
CA ILE A 70 11.45 5.13 -22.39
C ILE A 70 11.00 6.60 -22.45
N PRO A 71 11.64 7.46 -23.27
CA PRO A 71 11.32 8.88 -23.34
C PRO A 71 9.84 9.23 -23.61
N PRO A 72 9.09 8.48 -24.45
CA PRO A 72 7.66 8.74 -24.65
C PRO A 72 6.80 8.69 -23.38
N LEU A 73 7.20 7.92 -22.35
CA LEU A 73 6.47 7.85 -21.08
C LEU A 73 6.50 9.21 -20.35
N GLN A 74 7.56 9.98 -20.52
CA GLN A 74 7.77 11.26 -19.85
C GLN A 74 6.90 12.39 -20.45
N GLY A 75 6.56 12.29 -21.73
CA GLY A 75 5.78 13.30 -22.45
C GLY A 75 4.26 13.22 -22.21
N PHE A 76 3.75 12.04 -21.83
CA PHE A 76 2.31 11.80 -21.69
C PHE A 76 1.96 11.16 -20.34
N LEU A 77 1.34 11.94 -19.46
CA LEU A 77 0.90 11.49 -18.12
C LEU A 77 -0.01 10.25 -18.17
N ALA A 78 -0.87 10.15 -19.19
CA ALA A 78 -1.77 9.02 -19.35
C ALA A 78 -1.02 7.69 -19.57
N ILE A 79 0.05 7.70 -20.37
CA ILE A 79 0.85 6.51 -20.66
C ILE A 79 1.64 6.09 -19.41
N SER A 80 2.21 7.06 -18.69
CA SER A 80 2.85 6.82 -17.38
C SER A 80 1.90 6.20 -16.38
N LEU A 81 0.63 6.63 -16.35
CA LEU A 81 -0.37 6.08 -15.46
C LEU A 81 -0.69 4.62 -15.80
N ILE A 82 -0.87 4.31 -17.08
CA ILE A 82 -1.15 2.93 -17.53
C ILE A 82 0.01 2.01 -17.19
N GLU A 83 1.25 2.44 -17.48
CA GLU A 83 2.46 1.69 -17.17
C GLU A 83 2.55 1.42 -15.65
N GLY A 84 2.38 2.44 -14.82
CA GLY A 84 2.43 2.28 -13.37
C GLY A 84 1.36 1.33 -12.83
N VAL A 85 0.15 1.33 -13.41
CA VAL A 85 -0.91 0.38 -13.05
C VAL A 85 -0.54 -1.04 -13.48
N VAL A 86 -0.05 -1.23 -14.71
CA VAL A 86 0.37 -2.55 -15.22
C VAL A 86 1.50 -3.13 -14.36
N SER A 87 2.50 -2.33 -14.03
CA SER A 87 3.60 -2.71 -13.15
C SER A 87 3.07 -3.13 -11.76
N GLN A 88 2.09 -2.41 -11.21
CA GLN A 88 1.45 -2.76 -9.93
C GLN A 88 0.65 -4.06 -9.97
N GLU A 89 -0.11 -4.31 -11.04
CA GLU A 89 -0.85 -5.57 -11.20
C GLU A 89 0.08 -6.77 -11.41
N ILE A 90 1.18 -6.60 -12.16
CA ILE A 90 2.23 -7.62 -12.29
C ILE A 90 2.84 -7.93 -10.91
N GLY A 91 3.14 -6.90 -10.12
CA GLY A 91 3.62 -7.06 -8.75
C GLY A 91 2.64 -7.85 -7.87
N ARG A 92 1.34 -7.53 -7.96
CA ARG A 92 0.29 -8.26 -7.21
C ARG A 92 0.21 -9.73 -7.61
N TYR A 93 0.33 -10.02 -8.91
CA TYR A 93 0.37 -11.41 -9.39
C TYR A 93 1.65 -12.13 -8.93
N ALA A 94 2.81 -11.49 -9.00
CA ALA A 94 4.07 -12.04 -8.52
C ALA A 94 4.02 -12.37 -7.02
N TYR A 95 3.42 -11.48 -6.21
CA TYR A 95 3.15 -11.73 -4.80
C TYR A 95 2.32 -13.01 -4.59
N TYR A 96 1.20 -13.14 -5.28
CA TYR A 96 0.34 -14.33 -5.20
C TYR A 96 1.11 -15.62 -5.51
N GLN A 97 1.93 -15.60 -6.58
CA GLN A 97 2.73 -16.75 -6.98
C GLN A 97 3.80 -17.10 -5.95
N LEU A 98 4.45 -16.10 -5.36
CA LEU A 98 5.41 -16.28 -4.29
C LEU A 98 4.78 -16.94 -3.05
N CYS A 99 3.61 -16.45 -2.63
CA CYS A 99 2.87 -17.02 -1.51
C CYS A 99 2.40 -18.46 -1.78
N ALA A 100 1.90 -18.73 -2.99
CA ALA A 100 1.50 -20.09 -3.39
C ALA A 100 2.70 -21.05 -3.45
N ALA A 101 3.86 -20.59 -3.92
CA ALA A 101 5.10 -21.37 -3.93
C ALA A 101 5.61 -21.64 -2.50
N ALA A 102 5.53 -20.64 -1.62
CA ALA A 102 5.91 -20.78 -0.23
C ALA A 102 5.00 -21.76 0.52
N GLU A 103 3.67 -21.72 0.30
CA GLU A 103 2.73 -22.65 0.95
C GLU A 103 3.07 -24.10 0.59
N ARG A 104 3.33 -24.39 -0.70
CA ARG A 104 3.70 -25.74 -1.16
C ARG A 104 5.01 -26.23 -0.54
N ARG A 105 6.02 -25.36 -0.45
CA ARG A 105 7.33 -25.71 0.12
C ARG A 105 7.25 -25.97 1.62
N VAL A 106 6.48 -25.16 2.33
CA VAL A 106 6.30 -25.33 3.78
C VAL A 106 5.47 -26.57 4.09
N ALA A 107 4.42 -26.85 3.30
CA ALA A 107 3.62 -28.07 3.44
C ALA A 107 4.41 -29.36 3.18
N ALA A 108 5.48 -29.31 2.38
CA ALA A 108 6.36 -30.45 2.16
C ALA A 108 7.28 -30.76 3.36
N LEU A 109 7.51 -29.78 4.24
CA LEU A 109 8.45 -29.88 5.36
C LEU A 109 7.75 -29.99 6.72
N SER A 110 6.49 -29.57 6.83
CA SER A 110 5.72 -29.56 8.07
C SER A 110 4.29 -30.05 7.82
N SER A 111 3.81 -30.92 8.70
CA SER A 111 2.41 -31.36 8.73
C SER A 111 1.46 -30.28 9.27
N GLN A 112 1.99 -29.23 9.91
CA GLN A 112 1.20 -28.11 10.41
C GLN A 112 0.99 -27.06 9.31
N LYS A 113 -0.27 -26.65 9.11
CA LYS A 113 -0.64 -25.56 8.19
C LYS A 113 -0.23 -24.21 8.78
N LEU A 114 1.05 -23.85 8.62
CA LEU A 114 1.65 -22.64 9.18
C LEU A 114 0.99 -21.36 8.64
N PHE A 115 0.67 -21.30 7.35
CA PHE A 115 -0.11 -20.20 6.77
C PHE A 115 -0.93 -20.70 5.59
N SER A 116 -2.09 -20.08 5.36
CA SER A 116 -2.84 -20.29 4.12
C SER A 116 -3.04 -18.94 3.42
N PRO A 117 -2.46 -18.73 2.23
CA PRO A 117 -2.72 -17.54 1.42
C PRO A 117 -4.18 -17.48 0.95
N ASN A 118 -4.95 -18.57 1.18
CA ASN A 118 -6.34 -18.65 0.79
C ASN A 118 -7.35 -18.12 1.82
N ASN A 119 -6.92 -17.88 3.07
CA ASN A 119 -7.80 -17.35 4.10
C ASN A 119 -8.06 -15.86 3.88
N PHE A 120 -9.26 -15.40 4.22
CA PHE A 120 -9.63 -13.99 4.08
C PHE A 120 -8.67 -13.06 4.85
N ASP A 121 -8.28 -13.44 6.07
CA ASP A 121 -7.35 -12.65 6.90
C ASP A 121 -5.98 -12.46 6.23
N SER A 122 -5.47 -13.49 5.57
CA SER A 122 -4.22 -13.43 4.80
C SER A 122 -4.35 -12.47 3.63
N ILE A 123 -5.46 -12.53 2.90
CA ILE A 123 -5.72 -11.65 1.75
C ILE A 123 -5.88 -10.20 2.22
N LEU A 124 -6.60 -9.99 3.32
CA LEU A 124 -6.79 -8.69 3.96
C LEU A 124 -5.46 -8.10 4.39
N ALA A 125 -4.62 -8.87 5.10
CA ALA A 125 -3.30 -8.45 5.53
C ALA A 125 -2.38 -8.11 4.34
N SER A 126 -2.44 -8.90 3.27
CA SER A 126 -1.70 -8.66 2.04
C SER A 126 -2.16 -7.39 1.31
N GLY A 127 -3.47 -7.18 1.24
CA GLY A 127 -4.03 -5.97 0.65
C GLY A 127 -3.69 -4.73 1.46
N LEU A 128 -3.67 -4.86 2.79
CA LEU A 128 -3.30 -3.80 3.70
C LEU A 128 -1.83 -3.39 3.53
N GLY A 129 -0.90 -4.35 3.50
CA GLY A 129 0.52 -4.05 3.32
C GLY A 129 0.82 -3.39 1.97
N PHE A 130 0.24 -3.90 0.89
CA PHE A 130 0.32 -3.32 -0.45
C PHE A 130 -0.27 -1.89 -0.48
N GLY A 131 -1.44 -1.70 0.13
CA GLY A 131 -2.11 -0.41 0.23
C GLY A 131 -1.34 0.62 1.05
N VAL A 132 -0.86 0.25 2.24
CA VAL A 132 -0.09 1.14 3.12
C VAL A 132 1.20 1.58 2.46
N ALA A 133 1.95 0.66 1.84
CA ALA A 133 3.16 1.02 1.10
C ALA A 133 2.86 2.05 0.00
N SER A 134 1.76 1.83 -0.74
CA SER A 134 1.33 2.75 -1.81
C SER A 134 0.91 4.13 -1.30
N ALA A 135 0.24 4.18 -0.15
CA ALA A 135 -0.20 5.42 0.48
C ALA A 135 0.99 6.22 1.00
N LEU A 136 1.97 5.56 1.65
CA LEU A 136 3.15 6.21 2.20
C LEU A 136 4.02 6.86 1.12
N VAL A 137 4.30 6.14 0.02
CA VAL A 137 5.08 6.70 -1.10
C VAL A 137 4.34 7.84 -1.79
N ARG A 138 3.00 7.75 -1.89
CA ARG A 138 2.18 8.82 -2.49
C ARG A 138 2.17 10.09 -1.65
N VAL A 139 1.99 9.95 -0.33
CA VAL A 139 1.61 11.08 0.53
C VAL A 139 2.79 11.62 1.36
N GLY A 140 3.86 10.85 1.53
CA GLY A 140 4.96 11.14 2.46
C GLY A 140 5.57 12.53 2.28
N SER A 141 6.02 12.86 1.07
CA SER A 141 6.61 14.18 0.76
C SER A 141 5.61 15.33 0.84
N THR A 142 4.32 15.05 0.63
CA THR A 142 3.27 16.06 0.73
C THR A 142 2.96 16.37 2.20
N LEU A 143 2.91 15.35 3.07
CA LEU A 143 2.66 15.54 4.50
C LEU A 143 3.83 16.21 5.21
N GLU A 144 5.08 15.92 4.82
CA GLU A 144 6.25 16.60 5.39
C GLU A 144 6.12 18.13 5.30
N ARG A 145 5.61 18.63 4.16
CA ARG A 145 5.38 20.06 3.93
C ARG A 145 4.26 20.65 4.79
N ALA A 146 3.35 19.83 5.31
CA ALA A 146 2.26 20.28 6.18
C ALA A 146 2.74 20.74 7.57
N VAL A 147 3.95 20.35 8.00
CA VAL A 147 4.55 20.79 9.27
C VAL A 147 4.93 22.28 9.23
N GLY A 148 5.05 22.87 8.04
CA GLY A 148 5.37 24.27 7.87
C GLY A 148 4.30 25.24 8.41
N PRO A 149 4.62 26.53 8.53
CA PRO A 149 3.73 27.54 9.11
C PRO A 149 2.54 27.94 8.21
N GLY A 150 2.40 27.33 7.03
CA GLY A 150 1.39 27.71 6.03
C GLY A 150 0.71 26.52 5.36
N THR A 151 -0.56 26.72 4.99
CA THR A 151 -1.34 25.75 4.20
C THR A 151 -1.32 26.15 2.71
N SER A 152 -1.33 25.15 1.83
CA SER A 152 -1.41 25.35 0.38
C SER A 152 -2.77 24.92 -0.14
N TYR A 153 -3.36 25.74 -1.01
CA TYR A 153 -4.61 25.47 -1.70
C TYR A 153 -4.37 25.40 -3.21
N ALA A 154 -5.04 24.48 -3.88
CA ALA A 154 -5.00 24.40 -5.34
C ALA A 154 -6.02 25.39 -5.92
N ALA A 155 -5.66 26.09 -7.01
CA ALA A 155 -6.57 27.00 -7.69
C ALA A 155 -7.85 26.30 -8.19
N ALA A 156 -7.74 25.00 -8.52
CA ALA A 156 -8.87 24.17 -8.95
C ALA A 156 -9.85 23.82 -7.82
N CYS A 157 -9.41 23.85 -6.55
CA CYS A 157 -10.27 23.55 -5.40
C CYS A 157 -9.83 24.39 -4.19
N PRO A 158 -10.35 25.62 -4.05
CA PRO A 158 -10.02 26.49 -2.92
C PRO A 158 -10.72 26.07 -1.61
N ALA A 159 -11.69 25.14 -1.68
CA ALA A 159 -12.50 24.73 -0.53
C ALA A 159 -11.75 23.85 0.48
N MET A 160 -10.65 23.18 0.09
CA MET A 160 -9.91 22.29 0.95
C MET A 160 -8.39 22.37 0.72
N SER A 161 -7.60 22.14 1.76
CA SER A 161 -6.14 22.15 1.65
C SER A 161 -5.65 20.96 0.82
N VAL A 162 -4.54 21.17 0.11
CA VAL A 162 -3.88 20.10 -0.68
C VAL A 162 -3.48 18.93 0.23
N TYR A 163 -3.11 19.21 1.48
CA TYR A 163 -2.74 18.20 2.47
C TYR A 163 -3.92 17.33 2.90
N LEU A 164 -5.09 17.93 3.14
CA LEU A 164 -6.30 17.19 3.48
C LEU A 164 -6.76 16.33 2.29
N ASN A 165 -6.70 16.88 1.07
CA ASN A 165 -7.04 16.14 -0.14
C ASN A 165 -6.10 14.93 -0.34
N ALA A 166 -4.79 15.13 -0.18
CA ALA A 166 -3.81 14.07 -0.28
C ALA A 166 -4.05 12.97 0.77
N ALA A 167 -4.39 13.34 2.00
CA ALA A 167 -4.70 12.39 3.07
C ALA A 167 -5.94 11.53 2.77
N LEU A 168 -7.02 12.15 2.25
CA LEU A 168 -8.23 11.43 1.85
C LEU A 168 -7.95 10.45 0.69
N HIS A 169 -7.20 10.91 -0.32
CA HIS A 169 -6.79 10.03 -1.42
C HIS A 169 -5.90 8.88 -0.95
N ALA A 170 -5.01 9.10 0.02
CA ALA A 170 -4.20 8.05 0.60
C ALA A 170 -5.07 6.98 1.29
N CYS A 171 -6.02 7.40 2.14
CA CYS A 171 -6.97 6.49 2.79
C CYS A 171 -7.77 5.66 1.77
N LEU A 172 -8.32 6.33 0.74
CA LEU A 172 -9.06 5.66 -0.33
C LEU A 172 -8.15 4.70 -1.13
N THR A 173 -6.89 5.06 -1.35
CA THR A 173 -5.92 4.19 -2.03
C THR A 173 -5.63 2.93 -1.21
N VAL A 174 -5.53 3.03 0.12
CA VAL A 174 -5.37 1.84 0.99
C VAL A 174 -6.60 0.94 0.86
N ALA A 175 -7.80 1.50 1.06
CA ALA A 175 -9.05 0.74 0.98
C ALA A 175 -9.23 0.08 -0.39
N PHE A 176 -8.88 0.79 -1.46
CA PHE A 176 -8.95 0.28 -2.83
C PHE A 176 -7.97 -0.88 -3.06
N ASN A 177 -6.73 -0.78 -2.57
CA ASN A 177 -5.77 -1.88 -2.71
C ASN A 177 -6.15 -3.11 -1.88
N VAL A 178 -6.77 -2.91 -0.72
CA VAL A 178 -7.36 -4.01 0.06
C VAL A 178 -8.44 -4.71 -0.75
N PHE A 179 -9.40 -3.94 -1.30
CA PHE A 179 -10.47 -4.48 -2.12
C PHE A 179 -9.94 -5.20 -3.37
N LEU A 180 -9.01 -4.59 -4.09
CA LEU A 180 -8.39 -5.19 -5.26
C LEU A 180 -7.64 -6.47 -4.94
N MET A 181 -6.97 -6.56 -3.79
CA MET A 181 -6.31 -7.80 -3.38
C MET A 181 -7.32 -8.94 -3.18
N VAL A 182 -8.49 -8.64 -2.58
CA VAL A 182 -9.59 -9.61 -2.42
C VAL A 182 -10.07 -10.12 -3.78
N VAL A 183 -10.38 -9.21 -4.70
CA VAL A 183 -10.85 -9.55 -6.05
C VAL A 183 -9.78 -10.30 -6.84
N ALA A 184 -8.52 -9.86 -6.78
CA ALA A 184 -7.43 -10.46 -7.53
C ALA A 184 -7.16 -11.90 -7.10
N VAL A 185 -7.12 -12.17 -5.79
CA VAL A 185 -6.88 -13.53 -5.29
C VAL A 185 -8.04 -14.45 -5.66
N ASP A 186 -9.29 -13.99 -5.59
CA ASP A 186 -10.44 -14.78 -6.04
C ASP A 186 -10.37 -15.09 -7.55
N ALA A 187 -10.01 -14.10 -8.37
CA ALA A 187 -9.79 -14.26 -9.79
C ALA A 187 -8.65 -15.25 -10.11
N TYR A 188 -7.53 -15.21 -9.37
CA TYR A 188 -6.42 -16.14 -9.58
C TYR A 188 -6.79 -17.58 -9.21
N ARG A 189 -7.61 -17.77 -8.17
CA ARG A 189 -8.12 -19.09 -7.79
C ARG A 189 -9.06 -19.67 -8.83
N SER A 190 -10.02 -18.88 -9.31
CA SER A 190 -10.96 -19.35 -10.33
C SER A 190 -10.20 -19.78 -11.58
N ARG A 191 -9.23 -18.97 -12.05
CA ARG A 191 -8.38 -19.33 -13.20
C ARG A 191 -7.60 -20.64 -13.01
N ALA A 192 -7.08 -20.89 -11.80
CA ALA A 192 -6.40 -22.14 -11.49
C ALA A 192 -7.34 -23.36 -11.58
N LYS A 193 -8.60 -23.21 -11.12
CA LYS A 193 -9.62 -24.26 -11.25
C LYS A 193 -9.94 -24.56 -12.73
N TRP A 194 -10.13 -23.52 -13.56
CA TRP A 194 -10.39 -23.70 -15.00
C TRP A 194 -9.22 -24.37 -15.72
N ARG A 195 -7.97 -23.99 -15.42
CA ARG A 195 -6.78 -24.64 -16.00
C ARG A 195 -6.62 -26.10 -15.56
N GLY A 196 -6.97 -26.42 -14.30
CA GLY A 196 -6.97 -27.80 -13.81
C GLY A 196 -8.06 -28.65 -14.46
N ALA A 197 -9.28 -28.12 -14.61
CA ALA A 197 -10.37 -28.81 -15.28
C ALA A 197 -10.07 -29.07 -16.78
N ALA A 198 -9.46 -28.10 -17.45
CA ALA A 198 -9.04 -28.24 -18.86
C ALA A 198 -7.81 -29.16 -19.06
N ALA A 199 -7.05 -29.48 -18.00
CA ALA A 199 -5.93 -30.40 -18.06
C ALA A 199 -6.31 -31.86 -17.75
N VAL A 200 -7.54 -32.09 -17.28
CA VAL A 200 -8.08 -33.42 -16.92
C VAL A 200 -9.11 -33.92 -17.96
N ALA A 201 -9.56 -33.04 -18.87
CA ALA A 201 -10.40 -33.37 -20.03
C ALA A 201 -9.53 -33.61 -21.27
#